data_AF-A0A846UV94-F1
#
_entry.id   AF-A0A846UV94-F1
#
_cell.length_a   1.000
_cell.length_b   1.000
_cell.length_c   1.000
_cell.angle_alpha   90.00
_cell.angle_beta   90.00
_cell.angle_gamma   90.00
#
_symmetry.space_group_name_H-M   'P 1'
#
loop_
_entity.id
_entity.type
_entity.pdbx_description
1 polymer ?
#
loop_
_entity_poly.entity_id
_entity_poly.type
_entity_poly.pdbx_seq_one_letter_code
_entity_poly.pdbx_strand_id
1 'polypeptide(L)'
;MSTVAAKKTASRPAVKPAAAKATLTLSSRNYSSWSLRGWLLARFAGLDFDEVMVSPDDAEARKELLLLAPSIRVPCLTHDGAKVWNTLAIAQYLDEIKPDAGLMPKDRIARAHCRSVSGEMNSGFANLRSSLPMNLKAHHPGHKIWAGAQPDIDRISEIWTECLALYGGPWLFGAQRTMADAMYAPVATRFITYGVKLNKPCILYCQAIMAMPEMQEWIAAAKAEPDDIEELDMEF
;
A
#
# COMPACT_ATOMS: atom_id res chain seq x y z
N MET A 1 -11.37 16.03 71.68
CA MET A 1 -10.47 15.60 70.59
C MET A 1 -11.33 15.29 69.37
N SER A 2 -11.28 16.17 68.36
CA SER A 2 -12.18 16.14 67.19
C SER A 2 -11.71 15.15 66.13
N THR A 3 -12.64 14.34 65.62
CA THR A 3 -12.49 13.54 64.41
C THR A 3 -12.90 14.34 63.18
N VAL A 4 -11.99 14.48 62.21
CA VAL A 4 -12.26 15.12 60.91
C VAL A 4 -12.50 14.02 59.87
N ALA A 5 -13.69 14.04 59.25
CA ALA A 5 -14.04 13.14 58.17
C ALA A 5 -13.52 13.67 56.82
N ALA A 6 -12.77 12.83 56.09
CA ALA A 6 -12.23 13.16 54.77
C ALA A 6 -13.33 13.07 53.69
N LYS A 7 -13.49 14.16 52.94
CA LYS A 7 -14.46 14.30 51.84
C LYS A 7 -13.88 13.65 50.58
N LYS A 8 -14.50 12.56 50.08
CA LYS A 8 -14.16 11.96 48.78
C LYS A 8 -14.53 12.92 47.66
N THR A 9 -13.55 13.36 46.88
CA THR A 9 -13.74 14.08 45.62
C THR A 9 -14.11 13.09 44.53
N ALA A 10 -15.31 13.24 43.97
CA ALA A 10 -15.74 12.48 42.79
C ALA A 10 -14.92 12.92 41.57
N SER A 11 -14.32 11.97 40.86
CA SER A 11 -13.61 12.24 39.61
C SER A 11 -14.60 12.67 38.53
N ARG A 12 -14.29 13.77 37.84
CA ARG A 12 -15.04 14.20 36.66
C ARG A 12 -14.90 13.13 35.56
N PRO A 13 -15.96 12.76 34.83
CA PRO A 13 -15.82 11.86 33.69
C PRO A 13 -14.88 12.51 32.66
N ALA A 14 -13.90 11.74 32.18
CA ALA A 14 -13.05 12.16 31.09
C ALA A 14 -13.93 12.41 29.86
N VAL A 15 -13.93 13.64 29.36
CA VAL A 15 -14.55 13.98 28.07
C VAL A 15 -13.74 13.25 27.01
N LYS A 16 -14.35 12.29 26.30
CA LYS A 16 -13.74 11.71 25.09
C LYS A 16 -13.45 12.88 24.14
N PRO A 17 -12.20 13.10 23.71
CA PRO A 17 -11.94 14.10 22.68
C PRO A 17 -12.80 13.75 21.46
N ALA A 18 -13.37 14.76 20.82
CA ALA A 18 -14.03 14.58 19.53
C ALA A 18 -13.06 13.84 18.60
N ALA A 19 -13.53 12.76 17.96
CA ALA A 19 -12.68 11.94 17.11
C ALA A 19 -12.05 12.84 16.04
N ALA A 20 -10.73 13.01 16.10
CA ALA A 20 -10.01 13.68 15.03
C ALA A 20 -10.22 12.86 13.75
N LYS A 21 -10.45 13.55 12.62
CA LYS A 21 -10.61 12.92 11.32
C LYS A 21 -9.41 11.98 11.05
N ALA A 22 -9.66 10.83 10.43
CA ALA A 22 -8.59 9.88 10.12
C ALA A 22 -7.50 10.58 9.29
N THR A 23 -6.24 10.26 9.53
CA THR A 23 -5.13 10.76 8.70
C THR A 23 -4.29 9.63 8.17
N LEU A 24 -3.83 9.75 6.93
CA LEU A 24 -2.89 8.84 6.31
C LEU A 24 -1.62 9.61 5.96
N THR A 25 -0.54 9.34 6.70
CA THR A 25 0.78 9.90 6.41
C THR A 25 1.40 9.17 5.23
N LEU A 26 1.97 9.91 4.26
CA LEU A 26 2.53 9.43 3.00
C LEU A 26 3.89 10.08 2.70
N SER A 27 4.75 9.42 1.92
CA SER A 27 6.11 9.90 1.61
C SER A 27 6.22 10.51 0.21
N SER A 28 5.79 9.78 -0.82
CA SER A 28 5.73 10.28 -2.20
C SER A 28 4.67 9.51 -2.98
N ARG A 29 3.94 10.20 -3.86
CA ARG A 29 3.05 9.54 -4.82
C ARG A 29 3.82 8.98 -6.01
N ASN A 30 4.91 9.63 -6.43
CA ASN A 30 5.70 9.16 -7.55
C ASN A 30 6.56 7.93 -7.23
N TYR A 31 7.24 7.94 -6.08
CA TYR A 31 8.29 6.97 -5.78
C TYR A 31 7.91 5.91 -4.73
N SER A 32 7.02 6.24 -3.78
CA SER A 32 6.72 5.32 -2.67
C SER A 32 5.66 4.28 -3.02
N SER A 33 6.12 3.07 -3.30
CA SER A 33 5.23 1.92 -3.45
C SER A 33 4.47 1.57 -2.15
N TRP A 34 5.01 1.92 -0.99
CA TRP A 34 4.34 1.70 0.29
C TRP A 34 3.20 2.68 0.52
N SER A 35 3.41 3.96 0.22
CA SER A 35 2.40 5.00 0.31
C SER A 35 1.18 4.66 -0.57
N LEU A 36 1.41 4.23 -1.82
CA LEU A 36 0.34 3.82 -2.72
C LEU A 36 -0.49 2.65 -2.15
N ARG A 37 0.15 1.64 -1.55
CA ARG A 37 -0.54 0.50 -0.92
C ARG A 37 -1.45 0.95 0.21
N GLY A 38 -0.93 1.73 1.15
CA GLY A 38 -1.71 2.23 2.30
C GLY A 38 -2.89 3.08 1.84
N TRP A 39 -2.68 3.93 0.83
CA TRP A 39 -3.72 4.79 0.29
C TRP A 39 -4.82 4.00 -0.41
N LEU A 40 -4.48 3.03 -1.28
CA LEU A 40 -5.47 2.16 -1.92
C LEU A 40 -6.26 1.36 -0.89
N LEU A 41 -5.62 0.85 0.16
CA LEU A 41 -6.32 0.12 1.23
C LEU A 41 -7.37 1.01 1.91
N ALA A 42 -7.02 2.24 2.28
CA ALA A 42 -7.96 3.18 2.91
C ALA A 42 -9.10 3.56 1.96
N ARG A 43 -8.81 3.76 0.67
CA ARG A 43 -9.82 4.04 -0.36
C ARG A 43 -10.75 2.86 -0.61
N PHE A 44 -10.22 1.64 -0.72
CA PHE A 44 -11.03 0.42 -0.87
C PHE A 44 -11.92 0.18 0.35
N ALA A 45 -11.44 0.53 1.56
CA ALA A 45 -12.23 0.46 2.79
C ALA A 45 -13.38 1.48 2.86
N GLY A 46 -13.40 2.48 1.97
CA GLY A 46 -14.32 3.62 2.04
C GLY A 46 -14.13 4.45 3.31
N LEU A 47 -12.90 4.53 3.82
CA LEU A 47 -12.56 5.41 4.94
C LEU A 47 -12.42 6.85 4.42
N ASP A 48 -13.02 7.82 5.10
CA ASP A 48 -12.74 9.24 4.87
C ASP A 48 -11.50 9.62 5.70
N PHE A 49 -10.47 10.15 5.05
CA PHE A 49 -9.20 10.49 5.68
C PHE A 49 -8.58 11.73 5.01
N ASP A 50 -7.76 12.44 5.78
CA ASP A 50 -6.88 13.48 5.25
C ASP A 50 -5.49 12.90 4.98
N GLU A 51 -4.86 13.36 3.90
CA GLU A 51 -3.50 12.97 3.53
C GLU A 51 -2.48 13.92 4.17
N VAL A 52 -1.45 13.35 4.80
CA VAL A 52 -0.35 14.12 5.39
C VAL A 52 0.94 13.73 4.70
N MET A 53 1.45 14.58 3.82
CA MET A 53 2.76 14.36 3.20
C MET A 53 3.86 14.68 4.21
N VAL A 54 4.78 13.75 4.41
CA VAL A 54 6.03 14.04 5.12
C VAL A 54 6.90 14.98 4.28
N SER A 55 7.77 15.73 4.96
CA SER A 55 8.76 16.55 4.25
C SER A 55 9.72 15.66 3.45
N PRO A 56 10.12 16.03 2.22
CA PRO A 56 11.21 15.38 1.50
C PRO A 56 12.53 15.35 2.31
N ASP A 57 12.74 16.34 3.20
CA ASP A 57 13.89 16.43 4.10
C ASP A 57 13.80 15.50 5.33
N ASP A 58 12.68 14.80 5.53
CA ASP A 58 12.55 13.86 6.63
C ASP A 58 13.48 12.66 6.39
N ALA A 59 14.47 12.50 7.29
CA ALA A 59 15.52 11.50 7.14
C ALA A 59 14.99 10.06 7.11
N GLU A 60 13.86 9.77 7.76
CA GLU A 60 13.25 8.46 7.71
C GLU A 60 12.50 8.28 6.40
N ALA A 61 11.70 9.25 5.95
CA ALA A 61 11.06 9.21 4.64
C ALA A 61 12.09 9.02 3.50
N ARG A 62 13.21 9.74 3.56
CA ARG A 62 14.28 9.62 2.56
C ARG A 62 14.90 8.23 2.51
N LYS A 63 15.06 7.55 3.65
CA LYS A 63 15.54 6.15 3.68
C LYS A 63 14.55 5.17 3.01
N GLU A 64 13.26 5.49 2.97
CA GLU A 64 12.23 4.60 2.38
C GLU A 64 12.32 4.70 0.88
N LEU A 65 12.33 5.94 0.41
CA LEU A 65 12.40 6.30 -0.99
C LEU A 65 13.68 5.75 -1.63
N LEU A 66 14.81 5.82 -0.91
CA LEU A 66 16.10 5.24 -1.34
C LEU A 66 16.22 3.72 -1.10
N LEU A 67 15.14 3.04 -0.66
CA LEU A 67 15.13 1.60 -0.36
C LEU A 67 16.19 1.16 0.68
N LEU A 68 16.65 2.08 1.53
CA LEU A 68 17.70 1.86 2.54
C LEU A 68 17.18 1.22 3.82
N ALA A 69 15.89 1.35 4.13
CA ALA A 69 15.27 0.67 5.26
C ALA A 69 13.85 0.19 4.94
N PRO A 70 13.49 -1.07 5.26
CA PRO A 70 12.18 -1.64 4.97
C PRO A 70 11.07 -1.17 5.94
N SER A 71 11.44 -0.48 7.02
CA SER A 71 10.56 -0.07 8.12
C SER A 71 10.68 1.42 8.34
N ILE A 72 9.93 2.18 7.55
CA ILE A 72 9.67 3.58 7.85
C ILE A 72 8.20 3.68 8.18
N ARG A 73 7.88 4.57 9.12
CA ARG A 73 6.54 4.70 9.69
C ARG A 73 5.54 5.28 8.68
N VAL A 74 5.72 5.05 7.38
CA VAL A 74 4.96 5.60 6.27
C VAL A 74 4.72 4.46 5.26
N PRO A 75 3.48 4.18 4.87
CA PRO A 75 2.26 4.89 5.25
C PRO A 75 1.92 4.72 6.74
N CYS A 76 1.32 5.74 7.35
CA CYS A 76 0.81 5.68 8.73
C CYS A 76 -0.65 6.07 8.78
N LEU A 77 -1.53 5.14 9.13
CA LEU A 77 -2.92 5.46 9.43
C LEU A 77 -3.05 5.85 10.91
N THR A 78 -3.56 7.05 11.17
CA THR A 78 -4.00 7.47 12.50
C THR A 78 -5.52 7.59 12.51
N HIS A 79 -6.21 6.80 13.31
CA HIS A 79 -7.67 6.77 13.37
C HIS A 79 -8.16 6.27 14.73
N ASP A 80 -9.11 6.97 15.35
CA ASP A 80 -9.71 6.61 16.65
C ASP A 80 -8.69 6.26 17.76
N GLY A 81 -7.55 6.98 17.80
CA GLY A 81 -6.47 6.77 18.77
C GLY A 81 -5.50 5.64 18.42
N ALA A 82 -5.75 4.87 17.36
CA ALA A 82 -4.78 3.93 16.79
C ALA A 82 -3.79 4.66 15.88
N LYS A 83 -2.53 4.18 15.87
CA LYS A 83 -1.49 4.57 14.92
C LYS A 83 -0.88 3.32 14.31
N VAL A 84 -1.09 3.10 13.01
CA VAL A 84 -0.81 1.84 12.31
C VAL A 84 0.09 2.12 11.10
N TRP A 85 1.33 1.62 11.10
CA TRP A 85 2.38 2.01 10.14
C TRP A 85 2.90 0.89 9.23
N ASN A 86 2.23 -0.26 9.23
CA ASN A 86 2.57 -1.37 8.35
C ASN A 86 1.38 -1.65 7.43
N THR A 87 1.60 -1.82 6.12
CA THR A 87 0.49 -1.96 5.15
C THR A 87 -0.39 -3.17 5.39
N LEU A 88 0.15 -4.31 5.84
CA LEU A 88 -0.68 -5.46 6.24
C LEU A 88 -1.47 -5.16 7.52
N ALA A 89 -0.86 -4.49 8.48
CA ALA A 89 -1.55 -4.07 9.71
C ALA A 89 -2.65 -3.04 9.42
N ILE A 90 -2.42 -2.11 8.48
CA ILE A 90 -3.43 -1.16 8.00
C ILE A 90 -4.59 -1.93 7.35
N ALA A 91 -4.31 -2.91 6.47
CA ALA A 91 -5.34 -3.73 5.87
C ALA A 91 -6.19 -4.49 6.91
N GLN A 92 -5.55 -5.07 7.93
CA GLN A 92 -6.25 -5.76 9.02
C GLN A 92 -7.08 -4.81 9.88
N TYR A 93 -6.51 -3.66 10.26
CA TYR A 93 -7.24 -2.64 11.01
C TYR A 93 -8.48 -2.16 10.26
N LEU A 94 -8.35 -1.90 8.96
CA LEU A 94 -9.46 -1.49 8.11
C LEU A 94 -10.52 -2.60 7.96
N ASP A 95 -10.10 -3.86 7.82
CA ASP A 95 -11.02 -5.02 7.79
C ASP A 95 -11.77 -5.18 9.13
N GLU A 96 -11.13 -4.87 10.26
CA GLU A 96 -11.78 -4.89 11.59
C GLU A 96 -12.85 -3.79 11.73
N ILE A 97 -12.55 -2.56 11.28
CA ILE A 97 -13.48 -1.42 11.44
C ILE A 97 -14.51 -1.29 10.30
N LYS A 98 -14.24 -1.90 9.14
CA LYS A 98 -15.06 -1.86 7.91
C LYS A 98 -15.13 -3.26 7.27
N PRO A 99 -15.63 -4.31 7.97
CA PRO A 99 -15.61 -5.69 7.48
C PRO A 99 -16.41 -5.90 6.18
N ASP A 100 -17.40 -5.06 5.91
CA ASP A 100 -18.22 -5.13 4.70
C ASP A 100 -17.55 -4.50 3.47
N ALA A 101 -16.38 -3.87 3.62
CA ALA A 101 -15.66 -3.26 2.50
C ALA A 101 -15.00 -4.29 1.56
N GLY A 102 -14.94 -5.56 1.95
CA GLY A 102 -14.45 -6.63 1.08
C GLY A 102 -12.93 -6.67 0.90
N LEU A 103 -12.16 -6.04 1.79
CA LEU A 103 -10.68 -6.12 1.76
C LEU A 103 -10.16 -7.56 1.86
N MET A 104 -10.97 -8.47 2.39
CA MET A 104 -10.69 -9.89 2.50
C MET A 104 -11.83 -10.72 1.88
N PRO A 105 -11.52 -11.85 1.23
CA PRO A 105 -12.54 -12.81 0.81
C PRO A 105 -13.39 -13.31 1.98
N LYS A 106 -14.69 -13.57 1.72
CA LYS A 106 -15.61 -14.13 2.74
C LYS A 106 -15.32 -15.61 3.04
N ASP A 107 -14.99 -16.39 2.01
CA ASP A 107 -14.55 -17.77 2.23
C ASP A 107 -13.22 -17.80 2.98
N ARG A 108 -13.12 -18.68 3.97
CA ARG A 108 -11.95 -18.75 4.87
C ARG A 108 -10.71 -19.29 4.14
N ILE A 109 -10.85 -20.19 3.16
CA ILE A 109 -9.70 -20.70 2.41
C ILE A 109 -9.17 -19.63 1.46
N ALA A 110 -10.05 -18.97 0.70
CA ALA A 110 -9.68 -17.82 -0.12
C ALA A 110 -9.05 -16.69 0.71
N ARG A 111 -9.58 -16.42 1.90
CA ARG A 111 -9.01 -15.42 2.82
C ARG A 111 -7.64 -15.79 3.34
N ALA A 112 -7.41 -17.07 3.68
CA ALA A 112 -6.08 -17.54 4.05
C ALA A 112 -5.09 -17.36 2.89
N HIS A 113 -5.49 -17.71 1.67
CA HIS A 113 -4.67 -17.52 0.48
C HIS A 113 -4.37 -16.04 0.20
N CYS A 114 -5.38 -15.16 0.30
CA CYS A 114 -5.22 -13.71 0.18
C CYS A 114 -4.19 -13.14 1.15
N ARG A 115 -4.19 -13.63 2.40
CA ARG A 115 -3.18 -13.26 3.41
C ARG A 115 -1.79 -13.75 3.04
N SER A 116 -1.66 -14.99 2.57
CA SER A 116 -0.35 -15.53 2.16
C SER A 116 0.28 -14.73 1.02
N VAL A 117 -0.45 -14.49 -0.07
CA VAL A 117 0.10 -13.76 -1.23
C VAL A 117 0.40 -12.29 -0.90
N SER A 118 -0.44 -11.65 -0.10
CA SER A 118 -0.20 -10.29 0.37
C SER A 118 1.00 -10.23 1.32
N GLY A 119 1.16 -11.26 2.17
CA GLY A 119 2.32 -11.45 3.03
C GLY A 119 3.62 -11.59 2.24
N GLU A 120 3.63 -12.47 1.24
CA GLU A 120 4.77 -12.67 0.34
C GLU A 120 5.13 -11.37 -0.38
N MET A 121 4.14 -10.63 -0.88
CA MET A 121 4.36 -9.30 -1.48
C MET A 121 4.86 -8.27 -0.47
N ASN A 122 4.45 -8.35 0.80
CA ASN A 122 4.91 -7.43 1.83
C ASN A 122 6.39 -7.68 2.17
N SER A 123 6.81 -8.92 2.41
CA SER A 123 8.16 -9.22 2.92
C SER A 123 9.18 -9.70 1.89
N GLY A 124 8.75 -10.12 0.69
CA GLY A 124 9.61 -10.70 -0.36
C GLY A 124 9.93 -9.72 -1.48
N PHE A 125 10.42 -10.23 -2.61
CA PHE A 125 10.67 -9.53 -3.89
C PHE A 125 11.60 -8.31 -3.81
N ALA A 126 12.72 -8.45 -3.08
CA ALA A 126 13.69 -7.36 -2.91
C ALA A 126 14.42 -7.02 -4.20
N ASN A 127 14.77 -8.02 -5.02
CA ASN A 127 15.52 -7.82 -6.26
C ASN A 127 14.69 -7.10 -7.31
N LEU A 128 13.39 -7.43 -7.39
CA LEU A 128 12.45 -6.67 -8.22
C LEU A 128 12.42 -5.20 -7.81
N ARG A 129 12.30 -4.91 -6.51
CA ARG A 129 12.18 -3.52 -6.02
C ARG A 129 13.43 -2.70 -6.29
N SER A 130 14.61 -3.27 -6.08
CA SER A 130 15.86 -2.57 -6.32
C SER A 130 16.16 -2.41 -7.81
N SER A 131 15.78 -3.38 -8.64
CA SER A 131 16.06 -3.33 -10.09
C SER A 131 15.04 -2.50 -10.86
N LEU A 132 13.78 -2.54 -10.44
CA LEU A 132 12.64 -1.87 -11.08
C LEU A 132 11.91 -1.01 -10.02
N PRO A 133 12.50 0.08 -9.52
CA PRO A 133 11.85 0.95 -8.55
C PRO A 133 10.57 1.58 -9.13
N MET A 134 9.64 1.99 -8.26
CA MET A 134 8.46 2.69 -8.76
C MET A 134 8.84 4.13 -9.12
N ASN A 135 8.53 4.55 -10.35
CA ASN A 135 8.54 5.94 -10.78
C ASN A 135 7.40 6.09 -11.80
N LEU A 136 6.36 6.84 -11.43
CA LEU A 136 5.13 7.02 -12.21
C LEU A 136 5.25 8.11 -13.29
N LYS A 137 6.32 8.92 -13.25
CA LYS A 137 6.69 9.86 -14.30
C LYS A 137 7.57 9.22 -15.38
N ALA A 138 8.27 8.14 -15.03
CA ALA A 138 9.17 7.41 -15.91
C ALA A 138 8.46 6.57 -16.99
N HIS A 139 9.15 6.37 -18.12
CA HIS A 139 8.78 5.40 -19.14
C HIS A 139 10.05 4.84 -19.82
N HIS A 140 10.36 3.57 -19.56
CA HIS A 140 11.57 2.88 -20.02
C HIS A 140 11.24 1.55 -20.71
N PRO A 141 10.46 1.57 -21.81
CA PRO A 141 10.19 0.36 -22.57
C PRO A 141 11.51 -0.21 -23.11
N GLY A 142 11.72 -1.52 -22.93
CA GLY A 142 12.94 -2.19 -23.37
C GLY A 142 14.11 -2.11 -22.38
N HIS A 143 13.87 -1.61 -21.15
CA HIS A 143 14.84 -1.70 -20.07
C HIS A 143 15.33 -3.15 -19.89
N LYS A 144 16.65 -3.32 -19.76
CA LYS A 144 17.25 -4.65 -19.59
C LYS A 144 17.01 -5.15 -18.17
N ILE A 145 16.15 -6.16 -18.04
CA ILE A 145 15.95 -6.86 -16.78
C ILE A 145 17.19 -7.71 -16.49
N TRP A 146 17.86 -7.43 -15.37
CA TRP A 146 19.01 -8.19 -14.91
C TRP A 146 18.57 -9.54 -14.32
N ALA A 147 19.43 -10.55 -14.44
CA ALA A 147 19.10 -11.94 -14.06
C ALA A 147 18.63 -12.10 -12.61
N GLY A 148 19.05 -11.22 -11.68
CA GLY A 148 18.62 -11.26 -10.28
C GLY A 148 17.16 -10.90 -10.03
N ALA A 149 16.54 -10.10 -10.90
CA ALA A 149 15.13 -9.69 -10.77
C ALA A 149 14.16 -10.66 -11.46
N GLN A 150 14.63 -11.46 -12.42
CA GLN A 150 13.77 -12.35 -13.20
C GLN A 150 13.03 -13.39 -12.32
N PRO A 151 13.66 -14.06 -11.33
CA PRO A 151 12.93 -14.99 -10.46
C PRO A 151 11.78 -14.34 -9.69
N ASP A 152 11.94 -13.10 -9.25
CA ASP A 152 10.88 -12.35 -8.56
C ASP A 152 9.72 -12.07 -9.53
N ILE A 153 10.02 -11.68 -10.77
CA ILE A 153 9.01 -11.43 -11.82
C ILE A 153 8.23 -12.71 -12.15
N ASP A 154 8.96 -13.83 -12.30
CA ASP A 154 8.37 -15.13 -12.60
C ASP A 154 7.44 -15.58 -11.48
N ARG A 155 7.88 -15.46 -10.22
CA ARG A 155 7.07 -15.81 -9.05
C ARG A 155 5.81 -14.94 -8.92
N ILE A 156 5.89 -13.64 -9.19
CA ILE A 156 4.71 -12.77 -9.20
C ILE A 156 3.74 -13.17 -10.32
N SER A 157 4.27 -13.46 -11.50
CA SER A 157 3.47 -13.89 -12.65
C SER A 157 2.75 -15.21 -12.37
N GLU A 158 3.41 -16.14 -11.68
CA GLU A 158 2.82 -17.39 -11.18
C GLU A 158 1.68 -17.10 -10.20
N ILE A 159 1.93 -16.33 -9.13
CA ILE A 159 0.91 -15.96 -8.12
C ILE A 159 -0.33 -15.35 -8.79
N TRP A 160 -0.14 -14.38 -9.69
CA TRP A 160 -1.25 -13.73 -10.37
C TRP A 160 -2.02 -14.69 -11.27
N THR A 161 -1.31 -15.52 -12.03
CA THR A 161 -1.94 -16.49 -12.94
C THR A 161 -2.77 -17.52 -12.14
N GLU A 162 -2.22 -18.05 -11.05
CA GLU A 162 -2.91 -18.99 -10.16
C GLU A 162 -4.15 -18.36 -9.53
N CYS A 163 -4.02 -17.16 -8.98
CA CYS A 163 -5.12 -16.43 -8.37
C CYS A 163 -6.25 -16.15 -9.38
N LEU A 164 -5.91 -15.59 -10.54
CA LEU A 164 -6.88 -15.26 -11.59
C LEU A 164 -7.58 -16.52 -12.14
N ALA A 165 -6.85 -17.63 -12.30
CA ALA A 165 -7.43 -18.89 -12.74
C ALA A 165 -8.35 -19.52 -11.68
N LEU A 166 -7.95 -19.48 -10.41
CA LEU A 166 -8.69 -20.11 -9.31
C LEU A 166 -9.94 -19.32 -8.91
N TYR A 167 -9.86 -17.99 -8.92
CA TYR A 167 -10.93 -17.12 -8.42
C TYR A 167 -11.72 -16.39 -9.52
N GLY A 168 -11.31 -16.56 -10.79
CA GLY A 168 -12.06 -16.12 -11.97
C GLY A 168 -11.86 -14.66 -12.39
N GLY A 169 -11.11 -13.86 -11.62
CA GLY A 169 -10.83 -12.46 -11.97
C GLY A 169 -12.05 -11.52 -11.90
N PRO A 170 -11.90 -10.25 -12.35
CA PRO A 170 -10.69 -9.67 -12.91
C PRO A 170 -9.63 -9.31 -11.85
N TRP A 171 -9.98 -9.37 -10.57
CA TRP A 171 -9.09 -9.14 -9.44
C TRP A 171 -8.53 -10.46 -8.93
N LEU A 172 -7.45 -10.41 -8.15
CA LEU A 172 -6.74 -11.61 -7.73
C LEU A 172 -7.65 -12.60 -6.97
N PHE A 173 -8.65 -12.11 -6.25
CA PHE A 173 -9.59 -12.95 -5.50
C PHE A 173 -11.04 -12.88 -6.02
N GLY A 174 -11.20 -12.60 -7.32
CA GLY A 174 -12.47 -12.70 -8.03
C GLY A 174 -13.06 -11.35 -8.45
N ALA A 175 -14.39 -11.23 -8.35
CA ALA A 175 -15.11 -10.07 -8.90
C ALA A 175 -14.89 -8.76 -8.14
N GLN A 176 -14.44 -8.82 -6.88
CA GLN A 176 -14.19 -7.65 -6.04
C GLN A 176 -12.71 -7.51 -5.71
N ARG A 177 -12.25 -6.25 -5.63
CA ARG A 177 -10.88 -5.92 -5.19
C ARG A 177 -10.72 -6.27 -3.72
N THR A 178 -9.54 -6.75 -3.37
CA THR A 178 -9.12 -7.10 -2.01
C THR A 178 -7.83 -6.38 -1.65
N MET A 179 -7.32 -6.60 -0.44
CA MET A 179 -6.01 -6.09 -0.06
C MET A 179 -4.89 -6.58 -1.00
N ALA A 180 -5.02 -7.78 -1.59
CA ALA A 180 -4.00 -8.29 -2.49
C ALA A 180 -3.82 -7.37 -3.71
N ASP A 181 -4.93 -6.84 -4.24
CA ASP A 181 -4.89 -5.93 -5.38
C ASP A 181 -4.21 -4.60 -5.03
N ALA A 182 -4.44 -4.07 -3.83
CA ALA A 182 -3.72 -2.90 -3.32
C ALA A 182 -2.21 -3.19 -3.14
N MET A 183 -1.85 -4.37 -2.62
CA MET A 183 -0.46 -4.77 -2.39
C MET A 183 0.35 -4.93 -3.68
N TYR A 184 -0.29 -5.42 -4.74
CA TYR A 184 0.32 -5.66 -6.04
C TYR A 184 0.17 -4.50 -7.03
N ALA A 185 -0.65 -3.47 -6.74
CA ALA A 185 -0.79 -2.31 -7.63
C ALA A 185 0.54 -1.63 -8.00
N PRO A 186 1.49 -1.39 -7.07
CA PRO A 186 2.80 -0.85 -7.43
C PRO A 186 3.66 -1.79 -8.31
N VAL A 187 3.35 -3.08 -8.36
CA VAL A 187 4.05 -4.00 -9.26
C VAL A 187 3.53 -3.86 -10.67
N ALA A 188 2.22 -3.67 -10.85
CA ALA A 188 1.64 -3.37 -12.16
C ALA A 188 2.24 -2.10 -12.78
N THR A 189 2.47 -1.06 -11.97
CA THR A 189 3.12 0.18 -12.44
C THR A 189 4.54 -0.10 -12.91
N ARG A 190 5.35 -0.82 -12.12
CA ARG A 190 6.72 -1.23 -12.51
C ARG A 190 6.72 -2.00 -13.83
N PHE A 191 5.86 -3.00 -13.96
CA PHE A 191 5.82 -3.82 -15.16
C PHE A 191 5.50 -3.00 -16.42
N ILE A 192 4.64 -1.98 -16.29
CA ILE A 192 4.32 -1.06 -17.38
C ILE A 192 5.47 -0.08 -17.65
N THR A 193 6.02 0.56 -16.61
CA THR A 193 7.12 1.53 -16.73
C THR A 193 8.32 0.93 -17.45
N TYR A 194 8.69 -0.30 -17.12
CA TYR A 194 9.88 -0.97 -17.68
C TYR A 194 9.59 -1.91 -18.85
N GLY A 195 8.34 -2.02 -19.29
CA GLY A 195 7.94 -2.89 -20.40
C GLY A 195 8.25 -4.38 -20.16
N VAL A 196 8.01 -4.86 -18.94
CA VAL A 196 8.24 -6.27 -18.57
C VAL A 196 7.35 -7.18 -19.42
N LYS A 197 7.95 -8.23 -19.99
CA LYS A 197 7.22 -9.22 -20.78
C LYS A 197 6.43 -10.14 -19.86
N LEU A 198 5.12 -10.16 -20.02
CA LEU A 198 4.19 -10.91 -19.18
C LEU A 198 3.29 -11.81 -20.02
N ASN A 199 2.69 -12.82 -19.37
CA ASN A 199 1.63 -13.60 -19.98
C ASN A 199 0.31 -12.80 -20.08
N LYS A 200 -0.63 -13.27 -20.90
CA LYS A 200 -1.88 -12.55 -21.18
C LYS A 200 -2.71 -12.25 -19.91
N PRO A 201 -2.95 -13.19 -18.97
CA PRO A 201 -3.65 -12.88 -17.73
C PRO A 201 -3.01 -11.75 -16.92
N CYS A 202 -1.69 -11.76 -16.78
CA CYS A 202 -0.97 -10.71 -16.05
C CYS A 202 -1.07 -9.35 -16.75
N ILE A 203 -1.00 -9.32 -18.09
CA ILE A 203 -1.21 -8.07 -18.86
C ILE A 203 -2.60 -7.49 -18.59
N LEU A 204 -3.65 -8.32 -18.66
CA LEU A 204 -5.03 -7.89 -18.42
C LEU A 204 -5.21 -7.39 -16.98
N TYR A 205 -4.59 -8.05 -16.01
CA TYR A 205 -4.61 -7.62 -14.62
C TYR A 205 -3.90 -6.28 -14.42
N CYS A 206 -2.72 -6.06 -15.02
CA CYS A 206 -2.07 -4.75 -15.02
C CYS A 206 -2.98 -3.66 -15.61
N GLN A 207 -3.63 -3.95 -16.74
CA GLN A 207 -4.58 -3.02 -17.36
C GLN A 207 -5.77 -2.71 -16.43
N ALA A 208 -6.33 -3.72 -15.76
CA ALA A 208 -7.42 -3.53 -14.81
C ALA A 208 -7.01 -2.65 -13.62
N ILE A 209 -5.83 -2.89 -13.03
CA ILE A 209 -5.28 -2.05 -11.97
C ILE A 209 -5.12 -0.60 -12.46
N MET A 210 -4.48 -0.39 -13.61
CA MET A 210 -4.27 0.97 -14.11
C MET A 210 -5.57 1.68 -14.48
N ALA A 211 -6.61 0.96 -14.88
CA ALA A 211 -7.92 1.53 -15.18
C ALA A 211 -8.73 1.93 -13.93
N MET A 212 -8.28 1.59 -12.71
CA MET A 212 -8.98 1.99 -11.49
C MET A 212 -9.04 3.51 -11.38
N PRO A 213 -10.20 4.10 -11.02
CA PRO A 213 -10.31 5.55 -10.78
C PRO A 213 -9.29 6.04 -9.74
N GLU A 214 -9.09 5.26 -8.67
CA GLU A 214 -8.14 5.56 -7.61
C GLU A 214 -6.68 5.57 -8.13
N MET A 215 -6.34 4.69 -9.08
CA MET A 215 -5.02 4.71 -9.71
C MET A 215 -4.83 5.91 -10.64
N GLN A 216 -5.86 6.27 -11.41
CA GLN A 216 -5.80 7.47 -12.27
C GLN A 216 -5.63 8.75 -11.43
N GLU A 217 -6.35 8.86 -10.32
CA GLU A 217 -6.21 9.94 -9.35
C GLU A 217 -4.79 9.99 -8.77
N TRP A 218 -4.27 8.85 -8.29
CA TRP A 218 -2.93 8.78 -7.73
C TRP A 218 -1.85 9.17 -8.75
N ILE A 219 -1.94 8.67 -9.99
CA ILE A 219 -0.97 8.98 -11.05
C ILE A 219 -1.02 10.45 -11.43
N ALA A 220 -2.20 11.05 -11.51
CA ALA A 220 -2.34 12.48 -11.79
C ALA A 220 -1.66 13.32 -10.70
N ALA A 221 -1.88 12.97 -9.43
CA ALA A 221 -1.23 13.64 -8.30
C ALA A 221 0.29 13.40 -8.28
N ALA A 222 0.75 12.18 -8.59
CA ALA A 222 2.17 11.86 -8.69
C ALA A 222 2.89 12.69 -9.75
N LYS A 223 2.25 12.91 -10.91
CA LYS A 223 2.81 13.76 -11.98
C LYS A 223 2.90 15.24 -11.61
N ALA A 224 2.09 15.68 -10.65
CA ALA A 224 2.10 17.05 -10.16
C ALA A 224 3.07 17.26 -8.97
N GLU A 225 3.62 16.19 -8.38
CA GLU A 225 4.70 16.33 -7.40
C GLU A 225 5.92 16.99 -8.07
N PRO A 226 6.69 17.84 -7.38
CA PRO A 226 7.96 18.34 -7.90
C PRO A 226 8.99 17.22 -8.17
N ASP A 227 9.99 17.49 -8.99
CA ASP A 227 11.13 16.59 -9.27
C ASP A 227 12.25 16.85 -8.23
N ASP A 228 11.99 16.50 -6.96
CA ASP A 228 12.84 16.93 -5.83
C ASP A 228 13.81 15.85 -5.31
N ILE A 229 13.91 14.69 -5.96
CA ILE A 229 14.78 13.59 -5.50
C ILE A 229 15.67 13.11 -6.65
N GLU A 230 16.70 13.91 -6.94
CA GLU A 230 17.70 13.63 -7.98
C GLU A 230 18.32 12.24 -7.83
N GLU A 231 18.47 11.71 -6.60
CA GLU A 231 19.07 10.37 -6.40
C GLU A 231 18.18 9.20 -6.85
N LEU A 232 16.91 9.47 -7.17
CA LEU A 232 15.97 8.49 -7.73
C LEU A 232 15.77 8.65 -9.23
N ASP A 233 16.35 9.70 -9.82
CA ASP A 233 16.45 9.84 -11.25
C ASP A 233 17.55 8.89 -11.72
N MET A 234 17.11 7.74 -12.22
CA MET A 234 18.01 6.73 -12.75
C MET A 234 18.77 7.32 -13.95
N GLU A 235 20.09 7.46 -13.82
CA GLU A 235 20.98 7.54 -14.98
C GLU A 235 20.94 6.18 -15.69
N PHE A 236 20.15 6.08 -16.75
CA PHE A 236 20.07 4.90 -17.63
C PHE A 236 21.13 4.92 -18.72
#